data_AF-A0A7C2NFL5-F1
#
_entry.id   AF-A0A7C2NFL5-F1
#
_cell.length_a   1.000
_cell.length_b   1.000
_cell.length_c   1.000
_cell.angle_alpha   90.00
_cell.angle_beta   90.00
_cell.angle_gamma   90.00
#
_symmetry.space_group_name_H-M   'P 1'
#
loop_
_entity.id
_entity.type
_entity.pdbx_description
1 polymer ?
#
loop_
_entity_poly.entity_id
_entity_poly.type
_entity_poly.pdbx_seq_one_letter_code
_entity_poly.pdbx_strand_id
1 'polypeptide(L)'
;MQVALKFLYLLSLTLWIGSIFFFSLITAPSIFKVLPRNLAGDLVSDIFPKYYLIAYICGGIALITSCILWFKGKPGVLPLLRIFILLIMLGLAVYAGRVIRPQALEARTEMKSLAEDSPRYLEVHDRFQKLHKRSVIMNSAVFLMGIAIVLITAYTYKE
;
A
#
# COMPACT_ATOMS: atom_id res chain seq x y z
N MET A 1 10.25 26.75 -8.82
CA MET A 1 9.13 26.25 -7.97
C MET A 1 8.37 25.08 -8.59
N GLN A 2 7.83 25.18 -9.81
CA GLN A 2 7.02 24.09 -10.40
C GLN A 2 7.80 22.79 -10.64
N VAL A 3 9.05 22.87 -11.12
CA VAL A 3 9.92 21.70 -11.33
C VAL A 3 10.12 20.90 -10.04
N ALA A 4 10.36 21.59 -8.91
CA ALA A 4 10.54 20.93 -7.62
C ALA A 4 9.28 20.18 -7.15
N LEU A 5 8.09 20.77 -7.31
CA LEU A 5 6.82 20.11 -6.98
C LEU A 5 6.56 18.88 -7.87
N LYS A 6 6.82 19.03 -9.16
CA LYS A 6 6.75 17.97 -10.17
C LYS A 6 7.70 16.81 -9.86
N PHE A 7 8.93 17.12 -9.45
CA PHE A 7 9.93 16.15 -9.02
C PHE A 7 9.51 15.42 -7.76
N LEU A 8 9.10 16.15 -6.69
CA LEU A 8 8.65 15.53 -5.44
C LEU A 8 7.43 14.62 -5.64
N TYR A 9 6.50 15.04 -6.50
CA TYR A 9 5.35 14.24 -6.89
C TYR A 9 5.79 12.92 -7.54
N LEU A 10 6.63 12.97 -8.57
CA LEU A 10 7.11 11.78 -9.29
C LEU A 10 7.94 10.86 -8.40
N LEU A 11 8.85 11.42 -7.61
CA LEU A 11 9.68 10.66 -6.68
C LEU A 11 8.81 9.91 -5.67
N SER A 12 7.84 10.59 -5.07
CA SER A 12 6.94 9.97 -4.10
C SER A 12 6.08 8.88 -4.72
N LEU A 13 5.51 9.15 -5.90
CA LEU A 13 4.67 8.18 -6.61
C LEU A 13 5.45 6.92 -6.99
N THR A 14 6.65 7.08 -7.56
CA THR A 14 7.49 5.96 -7.98
C THR A 14 8.02 5.16 -6.80
N LEU A 15 8.42 5.80 -5.69
CA LEU A 15 8.82 5.11 -4.46
C LEU A 15 7.66 4.30 -3.87
N TRP A 16 6.45 4.87 -3.85
CA TRP A 16 5.29 4.16 -3.32
C TRP A 16 4.94 2.94 -4.17
N ILE A 17 4.76 3.11 -5.47
CA ILE A 17 4.40 2.01 -6.39
C ILE A 17 5.53 0.98 -6.47
N GLY A 18 6.78 1.44 -6.51
CA GLY A 18 7.96 0.58 -6.51
C GLY A 18 8.06 -0.27 -5.25
N SER A 19 7.74 0.30 -4.08
CA SER A 19 7.71 -0.46 -2.82
C SER A 19 6.64 -1.56 -2.84
N ILE A 20 5.45 -1.28 -3.40
CA ILE A 20 4.38 -2.27 -3.55
C ILE A 20 4.82 -3.41 -4.48
N PHE A 21 5.36 -3.06 -5.65
CA PHE A 21 5.85 -4.02 -6.64
C PHE A 21 6.93 -4.92 -6.04
N PHE A 22 7.98 -4.32 -5.50
CA PHE A 22 9.14 -5.04 -4.98
C PHE A 22 8.73 -5.94 -3.81
N PHE A 23 7.96 -5.42 -2.86
CA PHE A 23 7.55 -6.20 -1.70
C PHE A 23 6.62 -7.37 -2.10
N SER A 24 5.60 -7.09 -2.91
CA SER A 24 4.55 -8.08 -3.20
C SER A 24 5.02 -9.20 -4.12
N LEU A 25 5.84 -8.87 -5.12
CA LEU A 25 6.24 -9.83 -6.16
C LEU A 25 7.60 -10.48 -5.90
N ILE A 26 8.47 -9.83 -5.14
CA ILE A 26 9.84 -10.29 -4.93
C ILE A 26 10.07 -10.62 -3.46
N THR A 27 9.92 -9.64 -2.56
CA THR A 27 10.32 -9.79 -1.17
C THR A 27 9.48 -10.83 -0.42
N ALA A 28 8.15 -10.71 -0.43
CA ALA A 28 7.29 -11.63 0.31
C ALA A 28 7.40 -13.07 -0.21
N PRO A 29 7.31 -13.35 -1.53
CA PRO A 29 7.51 -14.72 -2.03
C PRO A 29 8.89 -15.29 -1.69
N SER A 30 9.95 -14.47 -1.79
CA SER A 30 11.31 -14.90 -1.43
C SER A 30 11.42 -15.27 0.05
N ILE A 31 10.87 -14.43 0.95
CA ILE A 31 10.85 -14.70 2.40
C ILE A 31 10.14 -16.02 2.72
N PHE A 32 8.94 -16.24 2.17
CA PHE A 32 8.18 -17.47 2.42
C PHE A 32 8.78 -18.71 1.75
N LYS A 33 9.66 -18.53 0.75
CA LYS A 33 10.39 -19.63 0.11
C LYS A 33 11.56 -20.12 0.96
N VAL A 34 12.28 -19.20 1.63
CA VAL A 34 13.56 -19.54 2.30
C VAL A 34 13.42 -19.71 3.81
N LEU A 35 12.38 -19.16 4.43
CA LEU A 35 12.14 -19.27 5.87
C LEU A 35 10.98 -20.21 6.19
N PRO A 36 11.02 -20.91 7.34
CA PRO A 36 9.84 -21.54 7.92
C PRO A 36 8.68 -20.55 8.04
N ARG A 37 7.45 -21.03 7.81
CA ARG A 37 6.24 -20.19 7.68
C ARG A 37 5.99 -19.28 8.89
N ASN A 38 6.30 -19.76 10.10
CA ASN A 38 6.23 -18.98 11.33
C ASN A 38 7.24 -17.82 11.33
N LEU A 39 8.52 -18.08 11.04
CA LEU A 39 9.56 -17.05 10.98
C LEU A 39 9.34 -16.05 9.84
N ALA A 40 8.93 -16.54 8.66
CA ALA A 40 8.54 -15.70 7.53
C ALA A 40 7.44 -14.70 7.91
N GLY A 41 6.41 -15.18 8.60
CA GLY A 41 5.31 -14.33 9.08
C GLY A 41 5.75 -13.31 10.13
N ASP A 42 6.73 -13.63 10.98
CA ASP A 42 7.28 -12.69 11.98
C ASP A 42 8.05 -11.56 11.31
N LEU A 43 8.93 -11.91 10.37
CA LEU A 43 9.68 -10.93 9.58
C LEU A 43 8.75 -10.01 8.78
N VAL A 44 7.74 -10.58 8.10
CA VAL A 44 6.76 -9.78 7.34
C VAL A 44 5.95 -8.85 8.27
N SER A 45 5.60 -9.32 9.46
CA SER A 45 4.87 -8.50 10.46
C SER A 45 5.71 -7.31 10.95
N ASP A 46 7.03 -7.46 11.10
CA ASP A 46 7.95 -6.35 11.44
C ASP A 46 8.17 -5.37 10.27
N ILE A 47 8.14 -5.85 9.03
CA ILE A 47 8.28 -5.01 7.83
C ILE A 47 7.03 -4.13 7.63
N PHE A 48 5.83 -4.65 7.90
CA PHE A 48 4.58 -3.95 7.56
C PHE A 48 4.44 -2.53 8.14
N PRO A 49 4.77 -2.23 9.41
CA PRO A 49 4.74 -0.86 9.92
C PRO A 49 5.55 0.12 9.07
N LYS A 50 6.76 -0.29 8.65
CA LYS A 50 7.68 0.51 7.83
C LYS A 50 7.16 0.64 6.39
N TYR A 51 6.63 -0.45 5.83
CA TYR A 51 5.98 -0.47 4.52
C TYR A 51 4.81 0.53 4.43
N TYR A 52 3.90 0.51 5.41
CA TYR A 52 2.77 1.44 5.43
C TYR A 52 3.22 2.88 5.72
N LEU A 53 4.29 3.09 6.49
CA LEU A 53 4.85 4.43 6.70
C LEU A 53 5.34 5.05 5.38
N ILE A 54 6.01 4.27 4.53
CA ILE A 54 6.40 4.71 3.17
C ILE A 54 5.16 5.12 2.38
N ALA A 55 4.10 4.30 2.41
CA ALA A 55 2.83 4.61 1.74
C ALA A 55 2.21 5.93 2.23
N TYR A 56 2.22 6.19 3.54
CA TYR A 56 1.64 7.41 4.11
C TYR A 56 2.44 8.66 3.75
N ILE A 57 3.77 8.60 3.86
CA ILE A 57 4.65 9.72 3.55
C ILE A 57 4.59 10.03 2.05
N CYS A 58 4.80 9.01 1.22
CA CYS A 58 4.80 9.18 -0.23
C CYS A 58 3.42 9.58 -0.76
N GLY A 59 2.35 8.95 -0.27
CA GLY A 59 0.98 9.31 -0.66
C GLY A 59 0.61 10.72 -0.23
N GLY A 60 1.00 11.13 0.99
CA GLY A 60 0.80 12.50 1.47
C GLY A 60 1.54 13.53 0.62
N ILE A 61 2.82 13.32 0.33
CA ILE A 61 3.60 14.22 -0.52
C ILE A 61 3.02 14.29 -1.93
N ALA A 62 2.69 13.14 -2.54
CA ALA A 62 2.11 13.08 -3.89
C ALA A 62 0.76 13.82 -3.97
N LEU A 63 -0.08 13.67 -2.95
CA LEU A 63 -1.36 14.35 -2.86
C LEU A 63 -1.20 15.87 -2.68
N ILE A 64 -0.39 16.30 -1.70
CA ILE A 64 -0.15 17.73 -1.41
C ILE A 64 0.44 18.44 -2.63
N THR A 65 1.47 17.86 -3.24
CA THR A 65 2.10 18.43 -4.44
C THR A 65 1.12 18.47 -5.62
N SER A 66 0.27 17.46 -5.79
CA SER A 66 -0.79 17.45 -6.82
C SER A 66 -1.82 18.55 -6.61
N CYS A 67 -2.25 18.80 -5.36
CA CYS A 67 -3.16 19.89 -5.02
C CYS A 67 -2.53 21.26 -5.30
N ILE A 68 -1.27 21.49 -4.87
CA ILE A 68 -0.57 22.76 -5.13
C ILE A 68 -0.41 23.00 -6.63
N LEU A 69 -0.08 21.97 -7.40
CA LEU A 69 0.03 22.06 -8.86
C LEU A 69 -1.32 22.36 -9.53
N TRP A 70 -2.42 21.82 -8.99
CA TRP A 70 -3.77 22.11 -9.48
C TRP A 70 -4.16 23.58 -9.23
N PHE A 71 -3.95 24.11 -8.02
CA PHE A 71 -4.24 25.51 -7.70
C PHE A 71 -3.40 26.52 -8.51
N LYS A 72 -2.19 26.15 -8.93
CA LYS A 72 -1.29 26.99 -9.74
C LYS A 72 -1.44 26.80 -11.24
N GLY A 73 -2.20 25.79 -11.67
CA GLY A 73 -2.33 25.39 -13.06
C GLY A 73 -3.64 25.88 -13.70
N LYS A 74 -3.85 25.51 -14.96
CA LYS A 74 -5.13 25.70 -15.61
C LYS A 74 -6.14 24.66 -15.07
N PRO A 75 -7.42 25.05 -14.86
CA PRO A 75 -8.45 24.09 -14.50
C PRO A 75 -8.59 23.02 -15.59
N GLY A 76 -8.79 21.77 -15.17
CA GLY A 76 -8.92 20.64 -16.07
C GLY A 76 -9.36 19.38 -15.34
N VAL A 77 -9.94 18.43 -16.08
CA VAL A 77 -10.48 17.18 -15.52
C VAL A 77 -9.37 16.25 -15.06
N LEU A 78 -8.25 16.17 -15.79
CA LEU A 78 -7.14 15.25 -15.48
C LEU A 78 -6.46 15.54 -14.12
N PRO A 79 -6.10 16.80 -13.75
CA PRO A 79 -5.57 17.09 -12.42
C PRO A 79 -6.52 16.71 -11.28
N LEU A 80 -7.83 16.93 -11.45
CA LEU A 80 -8.86 16.56 -10.47
C LEU A 80 -8.99 15.05 -10.33
N LEU A 81 -9.05 14.33 -11.45
CA LEU A 81 -9.09 12.86 -11.47
C LEU A 81 -7.86 12.28 -10.76
N ARG A 82 -6.66 12.82 -11.03
CA ARG A 82 -5.43 12.41 -10.33
C ARG A 82 -5.53 12.61 -8.82
N ILE A 83 -5.98 13.77 -8.35
CA ILE A 83 -6.15 14.05 -6.91
C ILE A 83 -7.15 13.07 -6.29
N PHE A 84 -8.27 12.81 -6.98
CA PHE A 84 -9.29 11.87 -6.52
C PHE A 84 -8.75 10.44 -6.39
N ILE A 85 -8.01 9.95 -7.39
CA ILE A 85 -7.39 8.62 -7.33
C ILE A 85 -6.35 8.56 -6.20
N LEU A 86 -5.52 9.60 -6.01
CA LEU A 86 -4.55 9.66 -4.91
C LEU A 86 -5.23 9.62 -3.53
N LEU A 87 -6.36 10.32 -3.39
CA LEU A 87 -7.17 10.29 -2.16
C LEU A 87 -7.66 8.88 -1.86
N ILE A 88 -8.21 8.18 -2.86
CA ILE A 88 -8.66 6.79 -2.70
C ILE A 88 -7.48 5.89 -2.35
N MET A 89 -6.37 5.98 -3.09
CA MET A 89 -5.17 5.18 -2.82
C MET A 89 -4.65 5.37 -1.40
N LEU A 90 -4.55 6.62 -0.94
CA LEU A 90 -4.07 6.93 0.40
C LEU A 90 -5.06 6.47 1.46
N GLY A 91 -6.37 6.66 1.23
CA GLY A 91 -7.42 6.17 2.12
C GLY A 91 -7.39 4.65 2.28
N LEU A 92 -7.25 3.91 1.19
CA LEU A 92 -7.10 2.45 1.22
C LEU A 92 -5.83 2.03 1.96
N ALA A 93 -4.69 2.69 1.72
CA ALA A 93 -3.45 2.39 2.41
C ALA A 93 -3.54 2.66 3.92
N VAL A 94 -4.16 3.78 4.32
CA VAL A 94 -4.40 4.11 5.73
C VAL A 94 -5.32 3.08 6.37
N TYR A 95 -6.43 2.72 5.73
CA TYR A 95 -7.33 1.70 6.25
C TYR A 95 -6.64 0.33 6.38
N ALA A 96 -5.91 -0.10 5.35
CA ALA A 96 -5.18 -1.36 5.38
C ALA A 96 -4.11 -1.38 6.49
N GLY A 97 -3.36 -0.30 6.67
CA GLY A 97 -2.30 -0.24 7.67
C GLY A 97 -2.75 0.09 9.09
N ARG A 98 -3.87 0.81 9.29
CA ARG A 98 -4.37 1.19 10.62
C ARG A 98 -5.49 0.28 11.14
N VAL A 99 -6.22 -0.41 10.27
CA VAL A 99 -7.35 -1.26 10.66
C VAL A 99 -7.05 -2.73 10.36
N ILE A 100 -6.73 -3.08 9.11
CA ILE A 100 -6.55 -4.48 8.72
C ILE A 100 -5.27 -5.09 9.31
N ARG A 101 -4.15 -4.35 9.28
CA ARG A 101 -2.86 -4.81 9.81
C ARG A 101 -2.91 -5.19 11.30
N PRO A 102 -3.36 -4.35 12.24
CA PRO A 102 -3.41 -4.75 13.65
C PRO A 102 -4.33 -5.95 13.88
N GLN A 103 -5.50 -6.00 13.24
CA GLN A 103 -6.40 -7.15 13.35
C GLN A 103 -5.76 -8.46 12.84
N ALA A 104 -4.98 -8.39 11.75
CA ALA A 104 -4.26 -9.54 11.22
C ALA A 104 -3.12 -9.99 12.16
N LEU A 105 -2.43 -9.03 12.80
CA LEU A 105 -1.38 -9.31 13.78
C LEU A 105 -1.96 -9.94 15.06
N GLU A 106 -3.11 -9.44 15.54
CA GLU A 106 -3.83 -10.01 16.67
C GLU A 106 -4.25 -11.45 16.39
N ALA A 107 -4.94 -11.70 15.28
CA ALA A 107 -5.36 -13.04 14.89
C ALA A 107 -4.14 -13.99 14.75
N ARG A 108 -3.02 -13.50 14.23
CA ARG A 108 -1.80 -14.28 14.11
C ARG A 108 -1.14 -14.60 15.47
N THR A 109 -1.15 -13.64 16.39
CA THR A 109 -0.66 -13.84 17.75
C THR A 109 -1.54 -14.85 18.50
N GLU A 110 -2.86 -14.74 18.36
CA GLU A 110 -3.82 -15.69 18.94
C GLU A 110 -3.58 -17.11 18.40
N MET A 111 -3.43 -17.30 17.09
CA MET A 111 -3.11 -18.61 16.49
C MET A 111 -1.85 -19.26 17.08
N LYS A 112 -0.82 -18.48 17.42
CA LYS A 112 0.43 -19.03 18.01
C LYS A 112 0.24 -19.60 19.41
N SER A 113 -0.80 -19.16 20.13
CA SER A 113 -1.10 -19.61 21.50
C SER A 113 -2.05 -20.82 21.55
N LEU A 114 -2.62 -21.21 20.41
CA LEU A 114 -3.60 -22.28 20.32
C LEU A 114 -2.94 -23.58 19.87
N ALA A 115 -3.47 -24.71 20.36
CA ALA A 115 -3.13 -26.01 19.80
C ALA A 115 -3.58 -26.09 18.34
N GLU A 116 -2.69 -26.56 17.47
CA GLU A 116 -2.99 -26.84 16.06
C GLU A 116 -4.23 -27.74 15.97
N ASP A 117 -5.10 -27.45 15.00
CA ASP A 117 -6.36 -28.15 14.72
C ASP A 117 -7.46 -28.11 15.79
N SER A 118 -7.27 -27.34 16.88
CA SER A 118 -8.39 -27.05 17.79
C SER A 118 -9.52 -26.29 17.07
N PRO A 119 -10.80 -26.47 17.46
CA PRO A 119 -11.90 -25.72 16.84
C PRO A 119 -11.69 -24.21 16.85
N ARG A 120 -11.06 -23.69 17.92
CA ARG A 120 -10.71 -22.27 18.03
C ARG A 120 -9.58 -21.86 17.07
N TYR A 121 -8.57 -22.71 16.86
CA TYR A 121 -7.51 -22.44 15.88
C TYR A 121 -8.09 -22.27 14.48
N LEU A 122 -9.01 -23.16 14.06
CA LEU A 122 -9.63 -23.11 12.74
C LEU A 122 -10.44 -21.81 12.52
N GLU A 123 -11.16 -21.36 13.54
CA GLU A 123 -11.92 -20.10 13.51
C GLU A 123 -10.99 -18.89 13.34
N VAL A 124 -9.93 -18.81 14.15
CA VAL A 124 -8.98 -17.69 14.12
C VAL A 124 -8.16 -17.71 12.82
N HIS A 125 -7.82 -18.90 12.32
CA HIS A 125 -7.14 -19.07 11.04
C HIS A 125 -7.99 -18.58 9.86
N ASP A 126 -9.29 -18.92 9.82
CA ASP A 126 -10.21 -18.38 8.80
C ASP A 126 -10.32 -16.84 8.89
N ARG A 127 -10.42 -16.29 10.11
CA ARG A 127 -10.41 -14.83 10.31
C ARG A 127 -9.12 -14.20 9.76
N PHE A 128 -7.96 -14.79 10.05
CA PHE A 128 -6.68 -14.33 9.54
C PHE A 128 -6.63 -14.39 8.00
N GLN A 129 -7.08 -15.49 7.40
CA GLN A 129 -7.12 -15.64 5.93
C GLN A 129 -8.01 -14.58 5.28
N LYS A 130 -9.18 -14.29 5.85
CA LYS A 130 -10.07 -13.22 5.36
C LYS A 130 -9.40 -11.85 5.43
N LEU A 131 -8.73 -11.53 6.53
CA LEU A 131 -7.98 -10.27 6.69
C LEU A 131 -6.80 -10.17 5.71
N HIS A 132 -6.05 -11.26 5.54
CA HIS A 132 -4.95 -11.33 4.59
C HIS A 132 -5.44 -11.16 3.13
N LYS A 133 -6.51 -11.86 2.74
CA LYS A 133 -7.10 -11.71 1.41
C LYS A 133 -7.58 -10.27 1.14
N ARG A 134 -8.22 -9.65 2.14
CA ARG A 134 -8.65 -8.24 2.05
C ARG A 134 -7.45 -7.31 1.86
N SER A 135 -6.37 -7.48 2.64
CA SER A 135 -5.18 -6.64 2.50
C SER A 135 -4.51 -6.80 1.13
N VAL A 136 -4.43 -8.03 0.60
CA VAL A 136 -3.92 -8.30 -0.75
C VAL A 136 -4.76 -7.58 -1.81
N ILE A 137 -6.09 -7.72 -1.78
CA ILE A 137 -6.99 -7.06 -2.74
C ILE A 137 -6.83 -5.53 -2.68
N MET A 138 -6.78 -4.95 -1.49
CA MET A 138 -6.59 -3.52 -1.33
C MET A 138 -5.24 -3.06 -1.87
N ASN A 139 -4.17 -3.80 -1.58
CA ASN A 139 -2.83 -3.48 -2.06
C ASN A 139 -2.72 -3.58 -3.59
N SER A 140 -3.35 -4.60 -4.19
CA SER A 140 -3.46 -4.73 -5.66
C SER A 140 -4.26 -3.58 -6.28
N ALA A 141 -5.37 -3.16 -5.66
CA ALA A 141 -6.13 -2.01 -6.14
C ALA A 141 -5.30 -0.72 -6.09
N VAL A 142 -4.58 -0.47 -4.99
CA VAL A 142 -3.66 0.67 -4.87
C VAL A 142 -2.57 0.60 -5.93
N PHE A 143 -1.99 -0.58 -6.19
CA PHE A 143 -0.97 -0.76 -7.21
C PHE A 143 -1.49 -0.41 -8.62
N LEU A 144 -2.64 -0.97 -9.01
CA LEU A 144 -3.24 -0.72 -10.34
C LEU A 144 -3.62 0.75 -10.52
N MET A 145 -4.19 1.38 -9.50
CA MET A 145 -4.45 2.83 -9.53
C MET A 145 -3.17 3.64 -9.64
N GLY A 146 -2.10 3.23 -8.95
CA GLY A 146 -0.78 3.85 -9.08
C GLY A 146 -0.24 3.79 -10.51
N ILE A 147 -0.32 2.63 -11.16
CA ILE A 147 0.07 2.47 -12.56
C ILE A 147 -0.77 3.39 -13.47
N ALA A 148 -2.08 3.46 -13.26
CA ALA A 148 -2.95 4.37 -14.01
C ALA A 148 -2.53 5.85 -13.83
N ILE A 149 -2.16 6.27 -12.62
CA ILE A 149 -1.65 7.62 -12.37
C ILE A 149 -0.31 7.85 -13.09
N VAL A 150 0.60 6.88 -13.11
CA VAL A 150 1.87 7.00 -13.83
C VAL A 150 1.61 7.21 -15.33
N LEU A 151 0.66 6.46 -15.91
CA LEU A 151 0.26 6.63 -17.31
C LEU A 151 -0.36 8.00 -17.60
N ILE A 152 -1.30 8.46 -16.74
CA ILE A 152 -1.90 9.80 -16.85
C ILE A 152 -0.81 10.87 -16.76
N THR A 153 0.14 10.70 -15.85
CA THR A 153 1.25 11.64 -15.67
C THR A 153 2.14 11.68 -16.91
N ALA A 154 2.50 10.52 -17.46
CA ALA A 154 3.29 10.44 -18.69
C ALA A 154 2.59 11.11 -19.89
N TYR A 155 1.27 10.95 -20.01
CA TYR A 155 0.48 11.63 -21.04
C TYR A 155 0.47 13.15 -20.86
N THR A 156 0.32 13.63 -19.62
CA THR A 156 0.20 15.06 -19.31
C THR A 156 1.55 15.80 -19.35
N TYR A 157 2.68 15.10 -19.27
CA TYR A 157 4.02 15.71 -19.36
C TYR A 157 4.48 15.99 -20.79
N LYS A 158 3.77 15.49 -21.80
CA LYS A 158 4.08 15.74 -23.21
C LYS A 158 3.64 17.13 -23.71
N GLU A 159 2.86 17.87 -22.93
CA GLU A 159 2.43 19.26 -23.18
C GLU A 159 3.16 20.25 -22.27
#